data_AF-A0AAD5USI5-F1
#
_entry.id   AF-A0AAD5USI5-F1
#
_cell.length_a   1.000
_cell.length_b   1.000
_cell.length_c   1.000
_cell.angle_alpha   90.00
_cell.angle_beta   90.00
_cell.angle_gamma   90.00
#
_symmetry.space_group_name_H-M   'P 1'
#
loop_
_entity.id
_entity.type
_entity.pdbx_description
1 polymer ?
#
loop_
_entity_poly.entity_id
_entity_poly.type
_entity_poly.pdbx_seq_one_letter_code
_entity_poly.pdbx_strand_id
1 'polypeptide(L)'
;MILRAQEEITRCEIEARQLHTAILDEDWHFKQVLVHLRVSQDIILIAVQDFITWRLQINSRILADLQQMFSLQGFTGDPTPRQPVSSLFKESSVPSTPEPSDSDLGSDSDNPPDNDGDIDGHEPDEETNEALNRLQDFSV
;
A
#
# COMPACT_ATOMS: atom_id res chain seq x y z
N MET A 1 -5.20 -11.93 33.39
CA MET A 1 -4.62 -12.52 32.17
C MET A 1 -5.65 -12.70 31.06
N ILE A 2 -6.84 -13.25 31.37
CA ILE A 2 -7.92 -13.48 30.38
C ILE A 2 -8.36 -12.21 29.61
N LEU A 3 -8.55 -11.08 30.30
CA LEU A 3 -9.00 -9.83 29.66
C LEU A 3 -8.02 -9.29 28.61
N ARG A 4 -6.70 -9.39 28.87
CA ARG A 4 -5.67 -8.96 27.91
C ARG A 4 -5.63 -9.87 26.67
N ALA A 5 -5.83 -11.17 26.86
CA ALA A 5 -5.91 -12.10 25.74
C ALA A 5 -7.12 -11.81 24.85
N GLN A 6 -8.28 -11.47 25.43
CA GLN A 6 -9.47 -11.09 24.67
C GLN A 6 -9.30 -9.79 23.90
N GLU A 7 -8.65 -8.80 24.52
CA GLU A 7 -8.30 -7.53 23.86
C GLU A 7 -7.40 -7.77 22.65
N GLU A 8 -6.39 -8.61 22.78
CA GLU A 8 -5.45 -8.90 21.69
C GLU A 8 -6.10 -9.69 20.54
N ILE A 9 -7.00 -10.65 20.86
CA ILE A 9 -7.80 -11.33 19.83
C ILE A 9 -8.63 -10.31 19.04
N THR A 10 -9.31 -9.39 19.73
CA THR A 10 -10.12 -8.36 19.08
C THR A 10 -9.28 -7.45 18.18
N ARG A 11 -8.07 -7.06 18.63
CA ARG A 11 -7.15 -6.27 17.81
C ARG A 11 -6.72 -7.04 16.56
N CYS A 12 -6.34 -8.30 16.73
CA CYS A 12 -5.95 -9.17 15.62
C CYS A 12 -7.08 -9.31 14.58
N GLU A 13 -8.33 -9.46 15.01
CA GLU A 13 -9.49 -9.50 14.10
C GLU A 13 -9.64 -8.19 13.29
N ILE A 14 -9.43 -7.03 13.92
CA ILE A 14 -9.50 -5.72 13.25
C ILE A 14 -8.37 -5.59 12.21
N GLU A 15 -7.14 -5.91 12.61
CA GLU A 15 -5.96 -5.83 11.73
C GLU A 15 -6.08 -6.78 10.54
N ALA A 16 -6.58 -7.99 10.74
CA ALA A 16 -6.84 -8.94 9.67
C ALA A 16 -7.84 -8.40 8.63
N ARG A 17 -8.90 -7.72 9.08
CA ARG A 17 -9.85 -7.07 8.17
C ARG A 17 -9.25 -5.88 7.44
N GLN A 18 -8.42 -5.10 8.11
CA GLN A 18 -7.70 -3.99 7.48
C GLN A 18 -6.75 -4.51 6.41
N LEU A 19 -5.99 -5.56 6.69
CA LEU A 19 -5.10 -6.21 5.73
C LEU A 19 -5.88 -6.78 4.54
N HIS A 20 -7.00 -7.47 4.77
CA HIS A 20 -7.86 -7.96 3.69
C HIS A 20 -8.34 -6.81 2.79
N THR A 21 -8.77 -5.70 3.38
CA THR A 21 -9.24 -4.52 2.64
C THR A 21 -8.10 -3.87 1.83
N ALA A 22 -6.93 -3.69 2.45
CA ALA A 22 -5.76 -3.10 1.80
C ALA A 22 -5.31 -3.92 0.58
N ILE A 23 -5.36 -5.26 0.65
CA ILE A 23 -5.06 -6.13 -0.48
C ILE A 23 -6.05 -5.91 -1.64
N LEU A 24 -7.35 -5.79 -1.35
CA LEU A 24 -8.35 -5.55 -2.39
C LEU A 24 -8.23 -4.15 -3.02
N ASP A 25 -7.91 -3.14 -2.21
CA ASP A 25 -7.65 -1.79 -2.68
C ASP A 25 -6.39 -1.75 -3.57
N GLU A 26 -5.33 -2.46 -3.18
CA GLU A 26 -4.11 -2.62 -3.99
C GLU A 26 -4.39 -3.32 -5.33
N ASP A 27 -5.16 -4.41 -5.33
CA ASP A 27 -5.60 -5.11 -6.54
C ASP A 27 -6.40 -4.20 -7.49
N TRP A 28 -7.27 -3.35 -6.93
CA TRP A 28 -8.00 -2.36 -7.72
C TRP A 28 -7.06 -1.30 -8.29
N HIS A 29 -6.14 -0.79 -7.49
CA HIS A 29 -5.14 0.20 -7.92
C HIS A 29 -4.27 -0.33 -9.06
N PHE A 30 -3.77 -1.57 -8.96
CA PHE A 30 -3.01 -2.20 -10.03
C PHE A 30 -3.78 -2.32 -11.34
N LYS A 31 -5.07 -2.61 -11.29
CA LYS A 31 -5.92 -2.61 -12.51
C LYS A 31 -5.98 -1.23 -13.14
N GLN A 32 -6.14 -0.17 -12.35
CA GLN A 32 -6.16 1.21 -12.86
C GLN A 32 -4.82 1.59 -13.49
N VAL A 33 -3.70 1.29 -12.81
CA VAL A 33 -2.34 1.58 -13.31
C VAL A 33 -2.07 0.84 -14.62
N LEU A 34 -2.40 -0.45 -14.72
CA LEU A 34 -2.20 -1.23 -15.94
C LEU A 34 -3.06 -0.73 -17.11
N VAL A 35 -4.31 -0.32 -16.85
CA VAL A 35 -5.16 0.30 -17.87
C VAL A 35 -4.53 1.60 -18.36
N HIS A 36 -4.09 2.46 -17.45
CA HIS A 36 -3.46 3.74 -17.78
C HIS A 36 -2.18 3.54 -18.62
N LEU A 37 -1.26 2.69 -18.18
CA LEU A 37 0.01 2.44 -18.89
C LEU A 37 -0.23 1.82 -20.28
N ARG A 38 -1.25 0.96 -20.43
CA ARG A 38 -1.61 0.37 -21.71
C ARG A 38 -2.19 1.41 -22.68
N VAL A 39 -3.02 2.33 -22.20
CA VAL A 39 -3.57 3.43 -23.02
C VAL A 39 -2.47 4.39 -23.46
N SER A 40 -1.54 4.71 -22.56
CA SER A 40 -0.42 5.61 -22.83
C SER A 40 0.72 4.97 -23.64
N GLN A 41 0.64 3.67 -23.92
CA GLN A 41 1.70 2.89 -24.58
C GLN A 41 3.08 3.07 -23.92
N ASP A 42 3.09 3.15 -22.58
CA ASP A 42 4.30 3.44 -21.83
C ASP A 42 5.29 2.26 -21.89
N ILE A 43 6.56 2.56 -22.11
CA ILE A 43 7.65 1.57 -22.17
C ILE A 43 7.83 0.81 -20.85
N ILE A 44 7.42 1.39 -19.72
CA ILE A 44 7.55 0.75 -18.39
C ILE A 44 6.47 -0.31 -18.13
N LEU A 45 5.48 -0.47 -19.02
CA LEU A 45 4.36 -1.39 -18.84
C LEU A 45 4.82 -2.80 -18.49
N ILE A 46 5.87 -3.31 -19.14
CA ILE A 46 6.38 -4.67 -18.92
C ILE A 46 6.92 -4.82 -17.50
N ALA A 47 7.79 -3.91 -17.06
CA ALA A 47 8.39 -3.95 -15.73
C ALA A 47 7.32 -3.82 -14.63
N VAL A 48 6.35 -2.93 -14.82
CA VAL A 48 5.23 -2.77 -13.88
C VAL A 48 4.33 -4.01 -13.85
N GLN A 49 4.09 -4.65 -15.00
CA GLN A 49 3.30 -5.88 -15.08
C GLN A 49 3.98 -7.06 -14.37
N ASP A 50 5.29 -7.19 -14.50
CA ASP A 50 6.07 -8.24 -13.79
C ASP A 50 6.01 -8.03 -12.28
N PHE A 51 6.22 -6.79 -11.82
CA PHE A 51 6.09 -6.42 -10.40
C PHE A 51 4.69 -6.73 -9.86
N ILE A 52 3.63 -6.30 -10.55
CA ILE A 52 2.25 -6.55 -10.14
C ILE A 52 1.98 -8.05 -10.08
N THR A 53 2.47 -8.83 -11.05
CA THR A 53 2.29 -10.29 -11.07
C THR A 53 2.88 -10.93 -9.82
N TRP A 54 4.11 -10.57 -9.46
CA TRP A 54 4.75 -11.05 -8.23
C TRP A 54 3.97 -10.63 -6.98
N ARG A 55 3.54 -9.37 -6.91
CA ARG A 55 2.77 -8.85 -5.77
C ARG A 55 1.43 -9.56 -5.60
N LEU A 56 0.73 -9.85 -6.70
CA LEU A 56 -0.53 -10.61 -6.69
C LEU A 56 -0.35 -12.04 -6.17
N GLN A 57 0.78 -12.69 -6.46
CA GLN A 57 1.08 -14.03 -5.92
C GLN A 57 1.24 -13.99 -4.40
N ILE A 58 1.95 -12.99 -3.87
CA ILE A 58 2.10 -12.79 -2.42
C ILE A 58 0.74 -12.50 -1.78
N ASN A 59 -0.03 -11.58 -2.36
CA ASN A 59 -1.36 -11.23 -1.86
C ASN A 59 -2.29 -12.43 -1.85
N SER A 60 -2.25 -13.27 -2.91
CA SER A 60 -3.03 -14.51 -2.95
C SER A 60 -2.66 -15.46 -1.81
N ARG A 61 -1.38 -15.54 -1.42
CA ARG A 61 -0.97 -16.36 -0.29
C ARG A 61 -1.48 -15.79 1.03
N ILE A 62 -1.33 -14.49 1.24
CA ILE A 62 -1.83 -13.80 2.45
C ILE A 62 -3.34 -13.96 2.58
N LEU A 63 -4.09 -13.81 1.48
CA LEU A 63 -5.54 -14.02 1.47
C LEU A 63 -5.92 -15.46 1.84
N ALA A 64 -5.18 -16.47 1.38
CA ALA A 64 -5.41 -17.85 1.76
C ALA A 64 -5.19 -18.08 3.27
N ASP A 65 -4.13 -17.50 3.82
CA ASP A 65 -3.83 -17.59 5.26
C ASP A 65 -4.90 -16.83 6.09
N LEU A 66 -5.38 -15.67 5.63
CA LEU A 66 -6.51 -14.94 6.23
C LEU A 66 -7.81 -15.76 6.19
N GLN A 67 -8.11 -16.41 5.07
CA GLN A 67 -9.28 -17.29 4.95
C GLN A 67 -9.22 -18.47 5.92
N GLN A 68 -8.03 -19.05 6.09
CA GLN A 68 -7.82 -20.10 7.08
C GLN A 68 -8.08 -19.55 8.50
N MET A 69 -7.58 -18.36 8.82
CA MET A 69 -7.82 -17.71 10.12
C MET A 69 -9.32 -17.47 10.37
N PHE A 70 -10.07 -16.98 9.37
CA PHE A 70 -11.51 -16.77 9.47
C PHE A 70 -12.31 -18.07 9.64
N SER A 71 -11.74 -19.21 9.23
CA SER A 71 -12.36 -20.53 9.40
C SER A 71 -12.14 -21.17 10.77
N LEU A 72 -11.30 -20.57 11.63
CA LEU A 72 -10.99 -21.11 12.95
C LEU A 72 -12.22 -21.12 13.86
N GLN A 73 -12.39 -22.21 14.60
CA GLN A 73 -13.46 -22.34 15.58
C GLN A 73 -13.25 -21.32 16.71
N GLY A 74 -14.20 -20.42 16.89
CA GLY A 74 -14.11 -19.33 17.88
C GLY A 74 -13.73 -17.97 17.28
N PHE A 75 -13.48 -17.88 15.98
CA PHE A 75 -13.46 -16.59 15.29
C PHE A 75 -14.87 -15.99 15.32
N THR A 76 -14.98 -14.77 15.85
CA THR A 76 -16.26 -14.05 15.95
C THR A 76 -16.32 -12.82 15.05
N GLY A 77 -15.18 -12.46 14.46
CA GLY A 77 -15.06 -11.38 13.51
C GLY A 77 -15.89 -11.59 12.25
N ASP A 78 -16.19 -10.49 11.58
CA ASP A 78 -16.83 -10.47 10.27
C ASP A 78 -15.75 -10.59 9.18
N PRO A 79 -15.74 -11.67 8.37
CA PRO A 79 -14.71 -11.89 7.35
C PRO A 79 -14.85 -10.95 6.14
N THR A 80 -15.92 -10.14 6.08
CA THR A 80 -16.11 -9.21 4.98
C THR A 80 -15.05 -8.10 5.01
N PRO A 81 -14.46 -7.77 3.85
CA PRO A 81 -13.64 -6.58 3.71
C PRO A 81 -14.39 -5.34 4.18
N ARG A 82 -13.66 -4.34 4.69
CA ARG A 82 -14.26 -3.01 4.83
C ARG A 82 -14.61 -2.48 3.45
N GLN A 83 -15.62 -1.61 3.40
CA GLN A 83 -15.95 -0.91 2.17
C GLN A 83 -14.70 -0.16 1.68
N PRO A 84 -14.32 -0.32 0.41
CA PRO A 84 -13.13 0.32 -0.13
C PRO A 84 -13.27 1.85 -0.01
N VAL A 85 -12.20 2.50 0.43
CA VAL A 85 -12.16 3.95 0.70
C VAL A 85 -12.39 4.75 -0.58
N SER A 86 -12.21 4.12 -1.74
CA SER A 86 -12.49 4.69 -3.07
C SER A 86 -13.96 5.11 -3.28
N SER A 87 -14.89 4.66 -2.44
CA SER A 87 -16.30 5.12 -2.49
C SER A 87 -16.54 6.50 -1.86
N LEU A 88 -15.62 7.02 -1.04
CA LEU A 88 -15.77 8.31 -0.35
C LEU A 88 -15.33 9.52 -1.18
N PHE A 89 -14.63 9.30 -2.31
CA PHE A 89 -14.25 10.36 -3.24
C PHE A 89 -15.23 10.51 -4.41
N LYS A 90 -16.51 10.15 -4.21
CA LYS A 90 -17.56 10.53 -5.15
C LYS A 90 -17.80 12.04 -4.98
N GLU A 91 -17.11 12.79 -5.82
CA GLU A 91 -17.13 14.25 -6.00
C GLU A 91 -18.34 14.91 -5.34
N SER A 92 -18.08 15.58 -4.23
CA SER A 92 -18.93 16.66 -3.76
C SER A 92 -18.94 17.72 -4.86
N SER A 93 -19.93 17.66 -5.74
CA SER A 93 -20.25 18.67 -6.73
C SER A 93 -20.30 20.04 -6.04
N VAL A 94 -19.22 20.80 -6.19
CA VAL A 94 -19.11 22.16 -5.67
C VAL A 94 -20.05 23.03 -6.49
N PRO A 95 -21.04 23.72 -5.90
CA PRO A 95 -21.88 24.65 -6.62
C PRO A 95 -21.02 25.86 -7.06
N SER A 96 -21.04 26.15 -8.35
CA SER A 96 -20.35 27.29 -8.95
C SER A 96 -20.77 28.60 -8.27
N THR A 97 -19.82 29.25 -7.60
CA THR A 97 -19.96 30.63 -7.12
C THR A 97 -19.29 31.56 -8.14
N PRO A 98 -19.97 32.59 -8.66
CA PRO A 98 -19.40 33.49 -9.66
C PRO A 98 -18.36 34.45 -9.05
N GLU A 99 -17.31 34.69 -9.83
CA GLU A 99 -16.23 35.68 -9.62
C GLU A 99 -16.73 37.10 -9.33
N PRO A 100 -15.90 37.87 -8.60
CA PRO A 100 -15.56 39.20 -9.10
C PRO A 100 -14.05 39.50 -9.14
N SER A 101 -13.74 40.37 -10.10
CA SER A 101 -12.45 40.83 -10.64
C SER A 101 -11.41 41.45 -9.69
N ASP A 102 -10.14 41.22 -10.08
CA ASP A 102 -8.94 42.08 -10.16
C ASP A 102 -8.60 43.15 -9.10
N SER A 103 -7.41 42.97 -8.50
CA SER A 103 -6.37 44.01 -8.24
C SER A 103 -5.17 43.31 -7.55
N ASP A 104 -4.04 43.05 -8.20
CA ASP A 104 -2.85 43.90 -8.46
C ASP A 104 -1.93 44.18 -7.25
N LEU A 105 -0.62 44.06 -7.52
CA LEU A 105 0.59 44.47 -6.77
C LEU A 105 1.18 43.54 -5.67
N GLY A 106 2.12 42.68 -6.11
CA GLY A 106 3.55 42.76 -5.77
C GLY A 106 4.03 42.52 -4.34
N SER A 107 4.92 41.54 -4.18
CA SER A 107 6.25 41.75 -3.56
C SER A 107 7.09 40.48 -3.65
N ASP A 108 8.23 40.59 -4.32
CA ASP A 108 9.36 39.66 -4.24
C ASP A 108 9.73 39.41 -2.78
N SER A 109 9.99 38.14 -2.44
CA SER A 109 10.92 37.82 -1.37
C SER A 109 11.61 36.51 -1.72
N ASP A 110 12.77 36.66 -2.36
CA ASP A 110 13.83 35.67 -2.42
C ASP A 110 14.06 35.10 -1.02
N ASN A 111 13.89 33.79 -0.86
CA ASN A 111 14.45 33.07 0.27
C ASN A 111 15.14 31.81 -0.27
N PRO A 112 16.48 31.73 -0.24
CA PRO A 112 17.19 30.51 -0.60
C PRO A 112 16.94 29.43 0.48
N PRO A 113 16.77 28.16 0.09
CA PRO A 113 16.71 27.07 1.05
C PRO A 113 18.12 26.76 1.59
N ASP A 114 18.30 26.91 2.91
CA ASP A 114 19.40 26.32 3.66
C ASP A 114 19.26 24.79 3.61
N ASN A 115 20.02 24.20 2.71
CA ASN A 115 20.18 22.76 2.54
C ASN A 115 21.36 22.29 3.41
N ASP A 116 21.11 22.13 4.70
CA ASP A 116 22.04 21.49 5.63
C ASP A 116 21.94 19.98 5.44
N GLY A 117 22.73 19.49 4.50
CA GLY A 117 22.91 18.07 4.25
C GLY A 117 23.62 17.39 5.41
N ASP A 118 22.87 16.74 6.29
CA ASP A 118 23.35 15.61 7.08
C ASP A 118 23.04 14.31 6.32
N ILE A 119 23.94 13.99 5.38
CA ILE A 119 24.03 12.66 4.78
C ILE A 119 24.78 11.82 5.81
N ASP A 120 24.02 11.19 6.71
CA ASP A 120 24.54 10.19 7.62
C ASP A 120 24.99 8.98 6.77
N GLY A 121 26.30 8.80 6.71
CA GLY A 121 26.93 7.71 5.97
C GLY A 121 26.63 6.39 6.65
N HIS A 122 25.54 5.74 6.25
CA HIS A 122 25.29 4.36 6.62
C HIS A 122 26.23 3.47 5.79
N GLU A 123 27.29 3.00 6.44
CA GLU A 123 28.14 1.93 5.91
C GLU A 123 27.25 0.72 5.59
N PRO A 124 27.35 0.13 4.38
CA PRO A 124 26.65 -1.10 4.10
C PRO A 124 27.28 -2.23 4.92
N ASP A 125 26.52 -2.78 5.85
CA ASP A 125 26.87 -3.97 6.60
C ASP A 125 27.22 -5.11 5.62
N GLU A 126 28.48 -5.54 5.66
CA GLU A 126 29.09 -6.62 4.86
C GLU A 126 28.56 -8.03 5.22
N GLU A 127 27.34 -8.14 5.77
CA GLU A 127 26.76 -9.40 6.30
C GLU A 127 25.68 -10.02 5.38
N THR A 128 25.52 -9.54 4.15
CA THR A 128 24.47 -10.04 3.23
C THR A 128 24.94 -11.09 2.21
N ASN A 129 26.23 -11.39 2.11
CA ASN A 129 26.74 -12.35 1.12
C ASN A 129 26.86 -13.81 1.60
N GLU A 130 26.63 -14.10 2.88
CA GLU A 130 26.74 -15.49 3.38
C GLU A 130 25.43 -16.30 3.22
N ALA A 131 24.28 -15.64 3.04
CA ALA A 131 22.99 -16.31 2.86
C ALA A 131 22.77 -16.86 1.44
N LEU A 132 23.43 -16.30 0.42
CA LEU A 132 23.27 -16.73 -0.97
C LEU A 132 24.03 -18.03 -1.30
N ASN A 133 25.10 -18.35 -0.57
CA ASN A 133 25.84 -19.60 -0.78
C ASN A 133 25.17 -20.84 -0.14
N ARG A 134 24.21 -20.67 0.77
CA ARG A 134 23.49 -21.82 1.39
C ARG A 134 22.33 -22.37 0.55
N LEU A 135 21.95 -21.71 -0.54
CA LEU A 135 20.86 -22.17 -1.41
C LEU A 135 21.31 -23.04 -2.60
N GLN A 136 22.61 -23.25 -2.79
CA GLN A 136 23.13 -24.16 -3.83
C GLN A 136 23.27 -25.62 -3.38
N ASP A 137 23.12 -25.91 -2.07
CA ASP A 137 23.33 -27.26 -1.52
C ASP A 137 22.10 -28.18 -1.52
N PHE A 138 20.98 -27.78 -2.12
CA PHE A 138 19.74 -28.59 -2.17
C PHE A 138 19.30 -29.05 -3.57
N SER A 139 20.20 -29.08 -4.55
CA SER A 139 19.98 -29.88 -5.77
C SER A 139 20.72 -31.22 -5.68
N VAL A 140 19.99 -32.24 -5.22
CA VAL A 140 20.25 -33.66 -5.51
C VAL A 140 19.03 -34.22 -6.21
#